data_AF-A0A9X1GLH5-F1
#
_entry.id   AF-A0A9X1GLH5-F1
#
_cell.length_a   1.000
_cell.length_b   1.000
_cell.length_c   1.000
_cell.angle_alpha   90.00
_cell.angle_beta   90.00
_cell.angle_gamma   90.00
#
_symmetry.space_group_name_H-M   'P 1'
#
loop_
_entity.id
_entity.type
_entity.pdbx_description
1 polymer ?
#
loop_
_entity_poly.entity_id
_entity_poly.type
_entity_poly.pdbx_seq_one_letter_code
_entity_poly.pdbx_strand_id
1 'polypeptide(L)'
;MNIKLDKHTPDNLASLFVLLMEEGMTPNQIMVGIVRLATDSKELEGTIVSADCIRFLLATMPIDTSAPGVTEFISSLAREGVTTLMLLDALGFACYVRGLFDAANIIRLTYQRLQADRIISQMLRD
;
A
#
# COMPACT_ATOMS: atom_id res chain seq x y z
N MET A 1 0.08 -9.52 -14.88
CA MET A 1 -0.12 -8.07 -15.11
C MET A 1 1.25 -7.42 -15.22
N ASN A 2 1.47 -6.47 -16.14
CA ASN A 2 2.71 -5.68 -16.15
C ASN A 2 2.52 -4.49 -15.21
N ILE A 3 3.20 -4.48 -14.06
CA ILE A 3 3.03 -3.45 -13.02
C ILE A 3 4.07 -2.37 -13.23
N LYS A 4 3.62 -1.12 -13.29
CA LYS A 4 4.46 0.09 -13.34
C LYS A 4 4.06 1.00 -12.19
N LEU A 5 5.04 1.72 -11.65
CA LEU A 5 4.79 2.77 -10.68
C LEU A 5 3.94 3.89 -11.29
N ASP A 6 3.02 4.41 -10.50
CA ASP A 6 2.31 5.64 -10.78
C ASP A 6 3.30 6.81 -10.82
N LYS A 7 3.04 7.78 -11.69
CA LYS A 7 3.91 8.96 -11.90
C LYS A 7 4.10 9.80 -10.62
N HIS A 8 3.21 9.66 -9.65
CA HIS A 8 3.26 10.37 -8.38
C HIS A 8 3.94 9.56 -7.27
N THR A 9 4.23 8.28 -7.49
CA THR A 9 4.92 7.43 -6.52
C THR A 9 6.43 7.61 -6.66
N PRO A 10 7.16 7.97 -5.59
CA PRO A 10 8.61 8.09 -5.64
C PRO A 10 9.30 6.75 -5.91
N ASP A 11 10.21 6.68 -6.89
CA ASP A 11 10.94 5.46 -7.26
C ASP A 11 11.81 4.91 -6.10
N ASN A 12 12.30 5.79 -5.23
CA ASN A 12 13.08 5.42 -4.05
C ASN A 12 12.24 4.63 -3.03
N LEU A 13 10.92 4.83 -2.98
CA LEU A 13 10.02 4.09 -2.09
C LEU A 13 9.91 2.62 -2.52
N ALA A 14 9.81 2.38 -3.82
CA ALA A 14 9.81 1.03 -4.37
C ALA A 14 11.16 0.34 -4.17
N SER A 15 12.26 1.07 -4.38
CA SER A 15 13.62 0.57 -4.14
C SER A 15 13.83 0.20 -2.68
N LEU A 16 13.32 1.03 -1.75
CA LEU A 16 13.33 0.76 -0.32
C LEU A 16 12.57 -0.53 0.04
N PHE A 17 11.36 -0.75 -0.51
CA PHE A 17 10.63 -1.99 -0.25
C PHE A 17 11.30 -3.22 -0.84
N VAL A 18 11.95 -3.10 -1.99
CA VAL A 18 12.81 -4.17 -2.53
C VAL A 18 13.93 -4.52 -1.56
N LEU A 19 14.64 -3.53 -1.03
CA LEU A 19 15.72 -3.73 -0.05
C LEU A 19 15.19 -4.38 1.24
N LEU A 20 14.05 -3.92 1.78
CA LEU A 20 13.46 -4.53 2.97
C LEU A 20 13.09 -6.00 2.74
N MET A 21 12.61 -6.35 1.55
CA MET A 21 12.35 -7.76 1.20
C MET A 21 13.62 -8.59 1.03
N GLU A 22 14.72 -7.99 0.56
CA GLU A 22 16.02 -8.66 0.49
C GLU A 22 16.57 -8.96 1.89
N GLU A 23 16.32 -8.08 2.86
CA GLU A 23 16.65 -8.28 4.27
C GLU A 23 15.66 -9.21 5.02
N GLY A 24 14.72 -9.84 4.29
CA GLY A 24 13.84 -10.88 4.82
C GLY A 24 12.47 -10.39 5.31
N MET A 25 12.12 -9.12 5.08
CA MET A 25 10.79 -8.61 5.39
C MET A 25 9.76 -9.11 4.36
N THR A 26 8.62 -9.59 4.83
CA THR A 26 7.56 -10.05 3.92
C THR A 26 6.67 -8.88 3.47
N PRO A 27 6.05 -8.97 2.27
CA PRO A 27 5.05 -8.00 1.86
C PRO A 27 3.90 -7.85 2.86
N ASN A 28 3.55 -8.92 3.56
CA ASN A 28 2.49 -8.93 4.56
C ASN A 28 2.85 -8.06 5.77
N GLN A 29 4.10 -8.13 6.25
CA GLN A 29 4.59 -7.28 7.34
C GLN A 29 4.54 -5.79 6.97
N ILE A 30 4.94 -5.45 5.75
CA ILE A 30 4.90 -4.07 5.24
C ILE A 30 3.45 -3.61 5.08
N MET A 31 2.59 -4.44 4.47
CA MET A 31 1.18 -4.16 4.23
C MET A 31 0.42 -3.83 5.52
N VAL A 32 0.69 -4.53 6.62
CA VAL A 32 0.07 -4.24 7.93
C VAL A 32 0.34 -2.81 8.37
N GLY A 33 1.58 -2.32 8.20
CA GLY A 33 1.94 -0.94 8.50
C GLY A 33 1.16 0.07 7.65
N ILE A 34 1.00 -0.24 6.35
CA ILE A 34 0.26 0.61 5.40
C ILE A 34 -1.23 0.68 5.77
N VAL A 35 -1.84 -0.46 6.08
CA VAL A 35 -3.26 -0.52 6.47
C VAL A 35 -3.51 0.22 7.78
N ARG A 36 -2.59 0.12 8.74
CA ARG A 36 -2.68 0.86 9.98
C ARG A 36 -2.58 2.36 9.75
N LEU A 37 -1.63 2.81 8.93
CA LEU A 37 -1.54 4.21 8.52
C LEU A 37 -2.83 4.69 7.86
N ALA A 38 -3.41 3.91 6.95
CA ALA A 38 -4.66 4.25 6.27
C ALA A 38 -5.84 4.44 7.24
N THR A 39 -5.86 3.63 8.31
CA THR A 39 -6.88 3.68 9.36
C THR A 39 -6.68 4.88 10.29
N ASP A 40 -5.43 5.13 10.71
CA ASP A 40 -5.09 6.17 11.70
C ASP A 40 -5.09 7.58 11.10
N SER A 41 -4.64 7.73 9.85
CA SER A 41 -4.53 9.02 9.16
C SER A 41 -5.87 9.57 8.67
N LYS A 42 -6.92 8.74 8.67
CA LYS A 42 -8.24 9.07 8.09
C LYS A 42 -8.14 9.49 6.61
N GLU A 43 -7.05 9.16 5.91
CA GLU A 43 -6.83 9.53 4.50
C GLU A 43 -7.94 8.98 3.59
N LEU A 44 -8.57 7.89 4.01
CA LEU A 44 -9.67 7.22 3.32
C LEU A 44 -11.04 7.49 3.98
N GLU A 45 -11.17 8.45 4.89
CA GLU A 45 -12.48 8.84 5.45
C GLU A 45 -13.33 9.56 4.39
N GLY A 46 -14.54 9.04 4.15
CA GLY A 46 -15.49 9.55 3.16
C GLY A 46 -15.59 8.71 1.88
N THR A 47 -14.72 7.72 1.70
CA THR A 47 -14.79 6.73 0.62
C THR A 47 -15.33 5.41 1.15
N ILE A 48 -16.65 5.23 1.15
CA ILE A 48 -17.34 4.02 1.69
C ILE A 48 -16.74 2.71 1.12
N VAL A 49 -16.36 2.73 -0.16
CA VAL A 49 -15.79 1.58 -0.88
C VAL A 49 -14.36 1.24 -0.42
N SER A 50 -13.63 2.20 0.12
CA SER A 50 -12.21 2.02 0.48
C SER A 50 -12.01 1.18 1.74
N ALA A 51 -12.96 1.19 2.68
CA ALA A 51 -12.92 0.33 3.86
C ALA A 51 -13.05 -1.15 3.49
N ASP A 52 -13.93 -1.49 2.55
CA ASP A 52 -14.11 -2.88 2.10
C ASP A 52 -12.92 -3.38 1.28
N CYS A 53 -12.26 -2.52 0.52
CA CYS A 53 -11.06 -2.87 -0.22
C CYS A 53 -9.88 -3.21 0.70
N ILE A 54 -9.71 -2.45 1.79
CA ILE A 54 -8.70 -2.74 2.82
C ILE A 54 -9.04 -4.04 3.56
N ARG A 55 -10.31 -4.27 3.90
CA ARG A 55 -10.75 -5.54 4.51
C ARG A 55 -10.46 -6.73 3.59
N PHE A 56 -10.72 -6.59 2.30
CA PHE A 56 -10.41 -7.64 1.32
C PHE A 56 -8.91 -7.90 1.20
N LEU A 57 -8.08 -6.85 1.21
CA LEU A 57 -6.63 -6.97 1.24
C LEU A 57 -6.17 -7.78 2.46
N LEU A 58 -6.65 -7.42 3.66
CA LEU A 58 -6.32 -8.12 4.91
C LEU A 58 -6.82 -9.58 4.93
N ALA A 59 -7.94 -9.87 4.29
CA ALA A 59 -8.47 -11.23 4.19
C ALA A 59 -7.63 -12.11 3.24
N THR A 60 -7.03 -11.51 2.21
CA THR A 60 -6.29 -12.23 1.16
C THR A 60 -4.79 -12.31 1.44
N MET A 61 -4.23 -11.31 2.12
CA MET A 61 -2.84 -11.28 2.57
C MET A 61 -2.81 -11.41 4.10
N PRO A 62 -2.46 -12.60 4.64
CA PRO A 62 -2.49 -12.86 6.08
C PRO A 62 -1.74 -11.80 6.89
N ILE A 63 -2.35 -11.35 7.98
CA ILE A 63 -1.74 -10.40 8.90
C ILE A 63 -0.46 -11.01 9.48
N ASP A 64 0.66 -10.31 9.32
CA ASP A 64 1.94 -10.68 9.91
C ASP A 64 2.52 -9.48 10.68
N THR A 65 2.50 -9.58 12.01
CA THR A 65 3.01 -8.55 12.93
C THR A 65 4.35 -8.94 13.55
N SER A 66 5.03 -9.97 13.02
CA SER A 66 6.27 -10.50 13.60
C SER A 66 7.49 -9.60 13.42
N ALA A 67 7.41 -8.56 12.59
CA ALA A 67 8.47 -7.56 12.40
C ALA A 67 8.18 -6.28 13.23
N PRO A 68 8.75 -6.15 14.44
CA PRO A 68 8.58 -4.94 15.25
C PRO A 68 9.24 -3.73 14.58
N GLY A 69 8.63 -2.55 14.72
CA GLY A 69 9.17 -1.30 14.16
C GLY A 69 8.73 -1.01 12.73
N VAL A 70 8.21 -1.99 11.97
CA VAL A 70 7.76 -1.78 10.58
C VAL A 70 6.58 -0.82 10.52
N THR A 71 5.62 -0.95 11.44
CA THR A 71 4.48 -0.05 11.49
C THR A 71 4.90 1.39 11.79
N GLU A 72 5.81 1.57 12.74
CA GLU A 72 6.36 2.87 13.13
C GLU A 72 7.16 3.48 11.97
N PHE A 73 7.94 2.66 11.27
CA PHE A 73 8.65 3.04 10.07
C PHE A 73 7.70 3.54 8.97
N ILE A 74 6.66 2.76 8.62
CA ILE A 74 5.66 3.17 7.61
C ILE A 74 4.95 4.47 8.04
N SER A 75 4.64 4.61 9.33
CA SER A 75 4.03 5.82 9.87
C SER A 75 4.96 7.04 9.79
N SER A 76 6.28 6.83 9.88
CA SER A 76 7.26 7.91 9.71
C SER A 76 7.30 8.44 8.28
N LEU A 77 7.15 7.58 7.26
CA LEU A 77 7.08 7.98 5.85
C LEU A 77 5.91 8.92 5.57
N ALA A 78 4.79 8.75 6.27
CA ALA A 78 3.64 9.65 6.15
C ALA A 78 3.96 11.08 6.61
N ARG A 79 4.86 11.24 7.59
CA ARG A 79 5.33 12.57 8.04
C ARG A 79 6.18 13.27 6.99
N GLU A 80 6.73 12.52 6.04
CA GLU A 80 7.47 13.03 4.88
C GLU A 80 6.56 13.26 3.65
N GLY A 81 5.23 13.12 3.81
CA GLY A 81 4.26 13.36 2.73
C GLY A 81 3.97 12.13 1.87
N VAL A 82 4.43 10.94 2.24
CA VAL A 82 4.10 9.69 1.54
C VAL A 82 2.68 9.25 1.90
N THR A 83 1.86 9.04 0.89
CA THR A 83 0.44 8.64 1.07
C THR A 83 0.24 7.13 1.12
N THR A 84 -0.89 6.67 1.64
CA THR A 84 -1.30 5.25 1.61
C THR A 84 -1.28 4.70 0.19
N LEU A 85 -1.76 5.48 -0.78
CA LEU A 85 -1.78 5.09 -2.19
C LEU A 85 -0.35 4.91 -2.76
N MET A 86 0.57 5.82 -2.46
CA MET A 86 1.97 5.69 -2.88
C MET A 86 2.63 4.44 -2.27
N LEU A 87 2.35 4.15 -1.00
CA LEU A 87 2.87 2.96 -0.32
C LEU A 87 2.35 1.66 -0.94
N LEU A 88 1.05 1.57 -1.24
CA LEU A 88 0.47 0.40 -1.90
C LEU A 88 1.03 0.22 -3.31
N ASP A 89 1.14 1.29 -4.08
CA ASP A 89 1.70 1.24 -5.44
C ASP A 89 3.16 0.78 -5.44
N ALA A 90 3.98 1.38 -4.58
CA ALA A 90 5.37 1.01 -4.41
C ALA A 90 5.55 -0.45 -3.94
N LEU A 91 4.73 -0.90 -2.98
CA LEU A 91 4.78 -2.28 -2.48
C LEU A 91 4.37 -3.27 -3.57
N GLY A 92 3.31 -2.97 -4.33
CA GLY A 92 2.85 -3.81 -5.44
C GLY A 92 3.92 -3.94 -6.53
N PHE A 93 4.61 -2.85 -6.85
CA PHE A 93 5.72 -2.86 -7.80
C PHE A 93 6.93 -3.64 -7.25
N ALA A 94 7.31 -3.44 -5.98
CA ALA A 94 8.41 -4.18 -5.36
C ALA A 94 8.15 -5.70 -5.38
N CYS A 95 6.93 -6.14 -5.01
CA CYS A 95 6.51 -7.53 -5.12
C CYS A 95 6.64 -8.06 -6.56
N TYR A 96 6.25 -7.27 -7.56
CA TYR A 96 6.36 -7.65 -8.98
C TYR A 96 7.82 -7.86 -9.40
N VAL A 97 8.71 -6.93 -9.04
CA VAL A 97 10.16 -7.03 -9.33
C VAL A 97 10.79 -8.24 -8.64
N ARG A 98 10.33 -8.59 -7.43
CA ARG A 98 10.80 -9.78 -6.69
C ARG A 98 10.16 -11.10 -7.13
N GLY A 99 9.27 -11.09 -8.13
CA GLY A 99 8.58 -12.28 -8.61
C GLY A 99 7.45 -12.79 -7.69
N LEU A 100 7.05 -12.00 -6.68
CA LEU A 100 5.95 -12.29 -5.76
C LEU A 100 4.62 -11.89 -6.41
N PHE A 101 4.29 -12.54 -7.54
CA PHE A 101 3.22 -12.08 -8.43
C PHE A 101 1.83 -12.06 -7.80
N ASP A 102 1.50 -13.02 -6.93
CA ASP A 102 0.19 -13.06 -6.28
C ASP A 102 0.00 -11.85 -5.35
N ALA A 103 0.98 -11.58 -4.49
CA ALA A 103 0.99 -10.39 -3.64
C ALA A 103 0.96 -9.11 -4.48
N ALA A 104 1.79 -9.04 -5.53
CA ALA A 104 1.84 -7.90 -6.43
C ALA A 104 0.47 -7.61 -7.08
N ASN A 105 -0.21 -8.65 -7.57
CA ASN A 105 -1.51 -8.53 -8.22
C ASN A 105 -2.59 -8.07 -7.22
N ILE A 106 -2.65 -8.67 -6.03
CA ILE A 106 -3.64 -8.31 -5.00
C ILE A 106 -3.45 -6.85 -4.57
N ILE A 107 -2.22 -6.47 -4.22
CA ILE A 107 -1.90 -5.10 -3.80
C ILE A 107 -2.21 -4.10 -4.90
N ARG A 108 -1.87 -4.43 -6.16
CA ARG A 108 -2.14 -3.55 -7.31
C ARG A 108 -3.64 -3.37 -7.56
N LEU A 109 -4.43 -4.42 -7.44
CA LEU A 109 -5.90 -4.34 -7.57
C LEU A 109 -6.48 -3.44 -6.46
N THR A 110 -6.00 -3.60 -5.22
CA THR A 110 -6.40 -2.72 -4.10
C THR A 110 -6.03 -1.27 -4.38
N TYR A 111 -4.80 -0.99 -4.82
CA TYR A 111 -4.37 0.35 -5.20
C TYR A 111 -5.28 0.97 -6.27
N GLN A 112 -5.52 0.25 -7.38
CA GLN A 112 -6.33 0.75 -8.49
C GLN A 112 -7.75 1.08 -8.07
N ARG A 113 -8.33 0.25 -7.19
CA ARG A 113 -9.68 0.50 -6.68
C ARG A 113 -9.73 1.73 -5.78
N LEU A 114 -8.78 1.86 -4.84
CA LEU A 114 -8.68 3.04 -3.97
C LEU A 114 -8.40 4.33 -4.76
N GLN A 115 -7.59 4.26 -5.80
CA GLN A 115 -7.32 5.40 -6.69
C GLN A 115 -8.61 5.82 -7.42
N ALA A 116 -9.40 4.87 -7.93
CA ALA A 116 -10.67 5.16 -8.58
C ALA A 116 -11.68 5.80 -7.60
N ASP A 117 -11.78 5.29 -6.37
CA ASP A 117 -12.65 5.85 -5.34
C ASP A 117 -12.27 7.30 -5.01
N ARG A 118 -10.97 7.58 -4.87
CA ARG A 118 -10.46 8.94 -4.63
C ARG A 118 -10.88 9.90 -5.74
N ILE A 119 -10.77 9.49 -7.00
CA ILE A 119 -11.16 10.31 -8.15
C ILE A 119 -12.67 10.59 -8.12
N ILE A 120 -13.49 9.56 -7.90
CA ILE A 120 -14.96 9.71 -7.83
C ILE A 120 -15.35 10.65 -6.69
N SER A 121 -14.75 10.49 -5.50
CA SER A 121 -15.02 11.37 -4.37
C SER A 121 -14.61 12.82 -4.60
N GLN A 122 -13.55 13.07 -5.38
CA GLN A 122 -13.19 14.43 -5.81
C GLN A 122 -14.24 15.00 -6.76
N MET A 123 -14.66 14.24 -7.78
CA MET A 123 -15.68 14.67 -8.74
C MET A 123 -17.07 14.93 -8.12
N LEU A 124 -17.40 14.29 -7.00
CA LEU A 124 -18.67 14.51 -6.28
C LEU A 124 -18.63 15.71 -5.31
N ARG A 125 -17.43 16.20 -4.97
CA ARG A 125 -17.24 17.37 -4.10
C ARG A 125 -17.13 18.68 -4.88
N ASP A 126 -16.80 18.59 -6.17
CA ASP A 126 -16.82 19.69 -7.15
C ASP A 126 -18.24 19.87 -7.73
#